data_AF-A0A9P6TSJ2-F1
#
_entry.id   AF-A0A9P6TSJ2-F1
#
_cell.length_a   1.000
_cell.length_b   1.000
_cell.length_c   1.000
_cell.angle_alpha   90.00
_cell.angle_beta   90.00
_cell.angle_gamma   90.00
#
_symmetry.space_group_name_H-M   'P 1'
#
loop_
_entity.id
_entity.type
_entity.pdbx_description
1 polymer ?
#
loop_
_entity_poly.entity_id
_entity_poly.type
_entity_poly.pdbx_seq_one_letter_code
_entity_poly.pdbx_strand_id
1 'polypeptide(L)'
;RRFQKVLVDEPSVEASIAILRGLQEKYELHHKVEITDPAIVAAAELSHRYITDRFLPDKAIDLIDEAASKIKMEIDSKPEVMDRLDRRLIQLKIEREAVKKETDEASQKRLGLIEDEIARLERDYADLDEIWTAEKSAVQGSAHLKEAIDKSRAEIVRLQREGKLDKVAELQYGTLPQLEAQLKAVTQAEAVTPDSDKPRLLRTQVGAEEIAEVVSRATGIPVARMMQGEREKLLRIEQKLHACVVGQDEAISAVADAIRRSRAGLADPSRPYGSFLFLGPMARDARWTSRIP
;
A
#
# COMPACT_ATOMS: atom_id res chain seq x y z
N ARG A 1 8.43 -32.09 34.89
CA ARG A 1 7.57 -31.37 35.86
C ARG A 1 7.95 -29.89 36.08
N ARG A 2 9.08 -29.37 35.56
CA ARG A 2 9.47 -27.96 35.74
C ARG A 2 8.93 -26.98 34.70
N PHE A 3 8.28 -27.47 33.65
CA PHE A 3 7.73 -26.63 32.59
C PHE A 3 6.21 -26.70 32.60
N GLN A 4 5.59 -25.52 32.64
CA GLN A 4 4.18 -25.32 32.34
C GLN A 4 4.07 -24.97 30.85
N LYS A 5 3.21 -25.66 30.11
CA LYS A 5 2.91 -25.28 28.73
C LYS A 5 2.04 -24.02 28.76
N VAL A 6 2.48 -22.98 28.07
CA VAL A 6 1.68 -21.80 27.75
C VAL A 6 1.38 -21.90 26.26
N LEU A 7 0.10 -22.11 25.93
CA LEU A 7 -0.36 -22.14 24.54
C LEU A 7 -0.58 -20.69 24.09
N VAL A 8 -0.05 -20.35 22.92
CA VAL A 8 -0.23 -19.05 22.29
C VAL A 8 -0.80 -19.33 20.91
N ASP A 9 -2.09 -19.04 20.76
CA ASP A 9 -2.82 -19.27 19.51
C ASP A 9 -2.62 -18.09 18.53
N GLU A 10 -2.91 -18.33 17.25
CA GLU A 10 -2.93 -17.27 16.23
C GLU A 10 -4.00 -16.23 16.57
N PRO A 11 -3.69 -14.92 16.54
CA PRO A 11 -4.68 -13.88 16.77
C PRO A 11 -5.73 -13.85 15.65
N SER A 12 -6.94 -13.43 15.99
CA SER A 12 -7.98 -13.15 15.00
C SER A 12 -7.57 -11.98 14.09
N VAL A 13 -8.28 -11.80 12.97
CA VAL A 13 -8.08 -10.66 12.06
C VAL A 13 -8.25 -9.34 12.83
N GLU A 14 -9.30 -9.22 13.65
CA GLU A 14 -9.55 -8.02 14.47
C GLU A 14 -8.43 -7.76 15.48
N ALA A 15 -7.96 -8.80 16.17
CA ALA A 15 -6.84 -8.67 17.11
C ALA A 15 -5.54 -8.27 16.38
N SER A 16 -5.32 -8.79 15.18
CA SER A 16 -4.17 -8.44 14.34
C SER A 16 -4.22 -6.98 13.89
N ILE A 17 -5.39 -6.47 13.53
CA ILE A 17 -5.59 -5.04 13.22
C ILE A 17 -5.22 -4.18 14.43
N ALA A 18 -5.63 -4.56 15.64
CA ALA A 18 -5.27 -3.83 16.86
C ALA A 18 -3.76 -3.87 17.14
N ILE A 19 -3.10 -5.01 16.90
CA ILE A 19 -1.64 -5.14 17.00
C ILE A 19 -0.95 -4.22 15.99
N LEU A 20 -1.38 -4.22 14.73
CA LEU A 20 -0.82 -3.39 13.67
C LEU A 20 -1.00 -1.89 13.98
N ARG A 21 -2.16 -1.45 14.47
CA ARG A 21 -2.38 -0.07 14.93
C ARG A 21 -1.41 0.33 16.05
N GLY A 22 -1.11 -0.59 16.97
CA GLY A 22 -0.12 -0.37 18.02
C GLY A 22 1.33 -0.29 17.52
N LEU A 23 1.62 -0.90 16.36
CA LEU A 23 2.94 -0.88 15.73
C LEU A 23 3.08 0.22 14.66
N GLN A 24 1.97 0.79 14.20
CA GLN A 24 1.89 1.77 13.11
C GLN A 24 2.93 2.89 13.27
N GLU A 25 2.92 3.58 14.42
CA GLU A 25 3.81 4.72 14.67
C GLU A 25 5.30 4.37 14.50
N LYS A 26 5.69 3.15 14.91
CA LYS A 26 7.08 2.68 14.80
C LYS A 26 7.49 2.44 13.35
N TYR A 27 6.62 1.83 12.55
CA TYR A 27 6.89 1.58 11.14
C TYR A 27 6.85 2.86 10.32
N GLU A 28 5.90 3.76 10.59
CA GLU A 28 5.87 5.08 9.95
C GLU A 28 7.17 5.85 10.16
N LEU A 29 7.68 5.86 11.40
CA LEU A 29 8.93 6.53 11.73
C LEU A 29 10.14 5.86 11.07
N HIS A 30 10.20 4.53 11.05
CA HIS A 30 11.31 3.80 10.44
C HIS A 30 11.39 3.98 8.92
N HIS A 31 10.24 3.94 8.23
CA HIS A 31 10.18 4.05 6.78
C HIS A 31 9.99 5.49 6.29
N LYS A 32 9.67 6.43 7.18
CA LYS A 32 9.33 7.84 6.85
C LYS A 32 8.14 7.95 5.90
N VAL A 33 7.15 7.09 6.10
CA VAL A 33 5.89 7.05 5.35
C VAL A 33 4.71 7.17 6.31
N GLU A 34 3.54 7.48 5.80
CA GLU A 34 2.29 7.45 6.56
C GLU A 34 1.50 6.19 6.19
N ILE A 35 1.03 5.44 7.18
CA ILE A 35 0.28 4.20 6.95
C ILE A 35 -1.19 4.50 7.22
N THR A 36 -2.04 4.33 6.22
CA THR A 36 -3.47 4.63 6.38
C THR A 36 -4.18 3.49 7.12
N ASP A 37 -5.23 3.80 7.90
CA ASP A 37 -6.03 2.75 8.57
C ASP A 37 -6.63 1.72 7.58
N PRO A 38 -7.12 2.11 6.39
CA PRO A 38 -7.51 1.14 5.36
C PRO A 38 -6.38 0.21 4.92
N ALA A 39 -5.13 0.66 4.88
CA ALA A 39 -3.99 -0.22 4.57
C ALA A 39 -3.76 -1.26 5.67
N ILE A 40 -3.92 -0.89 6.94
CA ILE A 40 -3.82 -1.82 8.08
C ILE A 40 -4.89 -2.91 7.99
N VAL A 41 -6.14 -2.52 7.72
CA VAL A 41 -7.25 -3.46 7.55
C VAL A 41 -6.98 -4.38 6.35
N ALA A 42 -6.60 -3.80 5.21
CA ALA A 42 -6.26 -4.57 4.01
C ALA A 42 -5.12 -5.56 4.26
N ALA A 43 -4.07 -5.18 4.99
CA ALA A 43 -2.94 -6.06 5.30
C ALA A 43 -3.39 -7.27 6.12
N ALA A 44 -4.23 -7.07 7.14
CA ALA A 44 -4.76 -8.16 7.95
C ALA A 44 -5.71 -9.07 7.14
N GLU A 45 -6.66 -8.50 6.41
CA GLU A 45 -7.67 -9.26 5.66
C GLU A 45 -7.08 -10.01 4.46
N LEU A 46 -6.24 -9.35 3.66
CA LEU A 46 -5.66 -9.94 2.45
C LEU A 46 -4.62 -11.02 2.82
N SER A 47 -3.80 -10.78 3.85
CA SER A 47 -2.85 -11.81 4.31
C SER A 47 -3.57 -13.01 4.91
N HIS A 48 -4.64 -12.81 5.68
CA HIS A 48 -5.42 -13.91 6.21
C HIS A 48 -6.08 -14.74 5.10
N ARG A 49 -6.56 -14.07 4.05
CA ARG A 49 -7.31 -14.70 2.96
C ARG A 49 -6.43 -15.40 1.92
N TYR A 50 -5.32 -14.79 1.51
CA TYR A 50 -4.55 -15.24 0.35
C TYR A 50 -3.18 -15.82 0.70
N ILE A 51 -2.67 -15.60 1.92
CA ILE A 51 -1.39 -16.15 2.39
C ILE A 51 -1.69 -17.21 3.46
N THR A 52 -1.82 -18.46 3.03
CA THR A 52 -2.27 -19.59 3.88
C THR A 52 -1.13 -20.39 4.52
N ASP A 53 0.11 -20.17 4.07
CA ASP A 53 1.32 -20.86 4.54
C ASP A 53 1.96 -20.20 5.77
N ARG A 54 1.47 -19.01 6.16
CA ARG A 54 1.95 -18.23 7.30
C ARG A 54 0.81 -17.80 8.23
N PHE A 55 1.18 -17.45 9.46
CA PHE A 55 0.23 -17.10 10.52
C PHE A 55 0.24 -15.58 10.80
N LEU A 56 -0.90 -15.06 11.22
CA LEU A 56 -1.03 -13.73 11.80
C LEU A 56 -0.31 -13.66 13.17
N PRO A 57 0.14 -12.47 13.60
CA PRO A 57 0.09 -11.17 12.92
C PRO A 57 1.30 -10.95 11.97
N ASP A 58 2.27 -11.86 12.02
CA ASP A 58 3.57 -11.78 11.34
C ASP A 58 3.45 -11.51 9.84
N LYS A 59 2.66 -12.32 9.12
CA LYS A 59 2.43 -12.11 7.68
C LYS A 59 1.82 -10.75 7.32
N ALA A 60 1.03 -10.15 8.21
CA ALA A 60 0.41 -8.85 7.96
C ALA A 60 1.41 -7.70 8.23
N ILE A 61 2.27 -7.87 9.24
CA ILE A 61 3.38 -6.95 9.52
C ILE A 61 4.34 -6.90 8.32
N ASP A 62 4.69 -8.07 7.77
CA ASP A 62 5.57 -8.14 6.59
C ASP A 62 5.00 -7.42 5.37
N LEU A 63 3.68 -7.51 5.13
CA LEU A 63 3.06 -6.77 4.02
C LEU A 63 3.15 -5.26 4.21
N ILE A 64 2.94 -4.78 5.43
CA ILE A 64 3.09 -3.37 5.78
C ILE A 64 4.55 -2.93 5.57
N ASP A 65 5.51 -3.73 6.02
CA ASP A 65 6.94 -3.44 5.90
C ASP A 65 7.42 -3.40 4.44
N GLU A 66 6.98 -4.37 3.62
CA GLU A 66 7.32 -4.40 2.19
C GLU A 66 6.68 -3.22 1.44
N ALA A 67 5.41 -2.91 1.72
CA ALA A 67 4.73 -1.78 1.10
C ALA A 67 5.36 -0.43 1.51
N ALA A 68 5.67 -0.26 2.81
CA ALA A 68 6.33 0.93 3.33
C ALA A 68 7.75 1.09 2.74
N SER A 69 8.49 0.00 2.61
CA SER A 69 9.82 -0.01 1.98
C SER A 69 9.75 0.37 0.50
N LYS A 70 8.74 -0.12 -0.22
CA LYS A 70 8.51 0.25 -1.63
C LYS A 70 8.27 1.75 -1.78
N ILE A 71 7.35 2.31 -0.99
CA ILE A 71 7.04 3.75 -1.02
C ILE A 71 8.26 4.59 -0.64
N LYS A 72 9.03 4.18 0.38
CA LYS A 72 10.29 4.84 0.74
C LYS A 72 11.27 4.89 -0.43
N MET A 73 11.45 3.77 -1.15
CA MET A 73 12.32 3.73 -2.33
C MET A 73 11.81 4.67 -3.43
N GLU A 74 10.50 4.78 -3.62
CA GLU A 74 9.90 5.72 -4.58
C GLU A 74 10.15 7.18 -4.19
N ILE A 75 10.08 7.51 -2.89
CA ILE A 75 10.36 8.86 -2.37
C ILE A 75 11.84 9.27 -2.58
N ASP A 76 12.76 8.35 -2.32
CA ASP A 76 14.19 8.60 -2.46
C ASP A 76 14.63 8.64 -3.95
N SER A 77 13.85 8.04 -4.84
CA SER A 77 14.12 7.94 -6.27
C SER A 77 13.59 9.13 -7.07
N LYS A 78 14.15 9.34 -8.26
CA LYS A 78 13.67 10.33 -9.22
C LYS A 78 12.30 9.89 -9.78
N PRO A 79 11.27 10.76 -9.80
CA PRO A 79 9.97 10.43 -10.38
C PRO A 79 10.08 9.97 -11.83
N GLU A 80 9.25 9.01 -12.24
CA GLU A 80 9.32 8.41 -13.59
C GLU A 80 9.15 9.46 -14.70
N VAL A 81 8.28 10.45 -14.50
CA VAL A 81 8.07 11.55 -15.45
C VAL A 81 9.36 12.34 -15.67
N MET A 82 10.11 12.64 -14.61
CA MET A 82 11.38 13.35 -14.69
C MET A 82 12.48 12.49 -15.31
N ASP A 83 12.53 11.20 -15.01
CA ASP A 83 13.50 10.27 -15.63
C ASP A 83 13.26 10.13 -17.14
N ARG A 84 12.00 10.07 -17.58
CA ARG A 84 11.64 10.08 -19.01
C ARG A 84 12.11 11.37 -19.71
N LEU A 85 11.89 12.53 -19.09
CA LEU A 85 12.34 13.83 -19.62
C LEU A 85 13.88 13.89 -19.70
N ASP A 86 14.57 13.43 -18.68
CA ASP A 86 16.04 13.45 -18.60
C ASP A 86 16.67 12.56 -19.69
N ARG A 87 16.17 11.33 -19.86
CA ARG A 87 16.60 10.44 -20.94
C ARG A 87 16.38 11.06 -22.32
N ARG A 88 15.23 11.72 -22.52
CA ARG A 88 14.92 12.43 -23.78
C ARG A 88 15.85 13.62 -24.01
N LEU A 89 16.14 14.39 -22.96
CA LEU A 89 17.09 15.50 -23.01
C LEU A 89 18.50 15.04 -23.38
N ILE A 90 18.98 13.95 -22.79
CA ILE A 90 20.28 13.35 -23.12
C ILE A 90 20.31 12.95 -24.60
N GLN A 91 19.25 12.28 -25.10
CA GLN A 91 19.16 11.89 -26.50
C GLN A 91 19.25 13.10 -27.44
N LEU A 92 18.45 14.15 -27.19
CA LEU A 92 18.44 15.36 -28.00
C LEU A 92 19.76 16.14 -27.92
N LYS A 93 20.43 16.16 -26.75
CA LYS A 93 21.76 16.77 -26.59
C LYS A 93 22.82 16.05 -27.42
N ILE A 94 22.78 14.72 -27.48
CA ILE A 94 23.66 13.93 -28.36
C ILE A 94 23.36 14.22 -29.84
N GLU A 95 22.08 14.26 -30.21
CA GLU A 95 21.65 14.58 -31.58
C GLU A 95 22.10 15.99 -31.99
N ARG A 96 21.96 16.97 -31.09
CA ARG A 96 22.46 18.34 -31.27
C ARG A 96 23.96 18.36 -31.57
N GLU A 97 24.78 17.66 -30.79
CA GLU A 97 26.24 17.63 -31.01
C GLU A 97 26.64 16.91 -32.30
N ALA A 98 25.83 15.97 -32.79
CA ALA A 98 26.03 15.32 -34.08
C ALA A 98 25.70 16.29 -35.24
N VAL A 99 24.50 16.87 -35.23
CA VAL A 99 23.99 17.77 -36.29
C VAL A 99 24.79 19.08 -36.37
N LYS A 100 25.34 19.56 -35.24
CA LYS A 100 26.17 20.77 -35.20
C LYS A 100 27.45 20.69 -36.05
N LYS A 101 27.90 19.49 -36.41
CA LYS A 101 29.07 19.26 -37.28
C LYS A 101 28.73 19.30 -38.77
N GLU A 102 27.44 19.29 -39.11
CA GLU A 102 26.94 19.32 -40.48
C GLU A 102 26.64 20.76 -40.90
N THR A 103 26.86 21.09 -42.19
CA THR A 103 26.83 22.47 -42.70
C THR A 103 25.73 22.73 -43.73
N ASP A 104 24.89 21.74 -44.04
CA ASP A 104 23.79 21.88 -44.98
C ASP A 104 22.58 22.62 -44.38
N GLU A 105 21.79 23.28 -45.25
CA GLU A 105 20.62 24.08 -44.84
C GLU A 105 19.54 23.25 -44.13
N ALA A 106 19.43 21.95 -44.46
CA ALA A 106 18.46 21.06 -43.81
C ALA A 106 18.89 20.76 -42.37
N SER A 107 20.17 20.50 -42.13
CA SER A 107 20.74 20.29 -40.80
C SER A 107 20.71 21.55 -39.94
N GLN A 108 20.87 22.75 -40.51
CA GLN A 108 20.67 24.01 -39.75
C GLN A 108 19.22 24.19 -39.27
N LYS A 109 18.23 23.90 -40.12
CA LYS A 109 16.81 23.95 -39.71
C LYS A 109 16.49 22.90 -38.65
N ARG A 110 17.06 21.70 -38.79
CA ARG A 110 16.89 20.61 -37.81
C ARG A 110 17.51 20.95 -36.47
N LEU A 111 18.69 21.58 -36.46
CA LEU A 111 19.36 22.04 -35.26
C LEU A 111 18.47 23.02 -34.48
N GLY A 112 17.85 23.99 -35.16
CA GLY A 112 16.93 24.93 -34.54
C GLY A 112 15.73 24.25 -33.88
N LEU A 113 15.11 23.27 -34.55
CA LEU A 113 14.00 22.49 -33.97
C LEU A 113 14.44 21.68 -32.73
N ILE A 114 15.63 21.08 -32.76
CA ILE A 114 16.19 20.34 -31.63
C ILE A 114 16.48 21.28 -30.45
N GLU A 115 17.05 22.46 -30.72
CA GLU A 115 17.32 23.47 -29.68
C GLU A 115 16.03 23.99 -29.03
N ASP A 116 14.99 24.23 -29.83
CA ASP A 116 13.66 24.61 -29.34
C ASP A 116 13.02 23.50 -28.48
N GLU A 117 13.13 22.23 -28.90
CA GLU A 117 12.62 21.07 -28.14
C GLU A 117 13.41 20.89 -26.83
N ILE A 118 14.74 21.03 -26.86
CA ILE A 118 15.58 21.02 -25.65
C ILE A 118 15.15 22.13 -24.69
N ALA A 119 15.02 23.37 -25.17
CA ALA A 119 14.64 24.50 -24.34
C ALA A 119 13.25 24.32 -23.72
N ARG A 120 12.32 23.69 -24.44
CA ARG A 120 11.00 23.35 -23.90
C ARG A 120 11.11 22.29 -22.80
N LEU A 121 11.80 21.18 -23.06
CA LEU A 121 11.95 20.08 -22.09
C LEU A 121 12.75 20.49 -20.85
N GLU A 122 13.73 21.39 -20.99
CA GLU A 122 14.48 21.94 -19.85
C GLU A 122 13.60 22.80 -18.93
N ARG A 123 12.64 23.57 -19.50
CA ARG A 123 11.65 24.31 -18.69
C ARG A 123 10.71 23.34 -17.97
N ASP A 124 10.13 22.38 -18.70
CA ASP A 124 9.22 21.38 -18.11
C ASP A 124 9.94 20.59 -16.99
N TYR A 125 11.23 20.27 -17.17
CA TYR A 125 12.04 19.63 -16.15
C TYR A 125 12.27 20.52 -14.93
N ALA A 126 12.62 21.79 -15.13
CA ALA A 126 12.86 22.75 -14.05
C ALA A 126 11.60 22.98 -13.20
N ASP A 127 10.43 23.09 -13.84
CA ASP A 127 9.14 23.24 -13.16
C ASP A 127 8.85 22.03 -12.25
N LEU A 128 9.12 20.81 -12.74
CA LEU A 128 8.95 19.59 -11.96
C LEU A 128 10.00 19.44 -10.85
N ASP A 129 11.24 19.87 -11.09
CA ASP A 129 12.33 19.82 -10.11
C ASP A 129 12.08 20.75 -8.92
N GLU A 130 11.51 21.94 -9.17
CA GLU A 130 11.08 22.86 -8.11
C GLU A 130 9.98 22.23 -7.25
N ILE A 131 8.96 21.62 -7.87
CA ILE A 131 7.89 20.91 -7.16
C ILE A 131 8.46 19.74 -6.35
N TRP A 132 9.29 18.90 -6.96
CA TRP A 132 9.88 17.74 -6.30
C TRP A 132 10.77 18.12 -5.11
N THR A 133 11.60 19.15 -5.27
CA THR A 133 12.47 19.65 -4.18
C THR A 133 11.65 20.22 -3.03
N ALA A 134 10.60 20.99 -3.34
CA ALA A 134 9.68 21.51 -2.35
C ALA A 134 8.97 20.38 -1.58
N GLU A 135 8.37 19.42 -2.29
CA GLU A 135 7.71 18.26 -1.69
C GLU A 135 8.68 17.42 -0.83
N LYS A 136 9.90 17.16 -1.33
CA LYS A 136 10.91 16.40 -0.59
C LYS A 136 11.35 17.09 0.70
N SER A 137 11.51 18.42 0.66
CA SER A 137 11.88 19.21 1.84
C SER A 137 10.78 19.18 2.92
N ALA A 138 9.51 19.20 2.51
CA ALA A 138 8.37 19.09 3.42
C ALA A 138 8.35 17.72 4.14
N VAL A 139 8.54 16.64 3.38
CA VAL A 139 8.60 15.26 3.91
C VAL A 139 9.79 15.07 4.88
N GLN A 140 10.95 15.63 4.56
CA GLN A 140 12.10 15.58 5.47
C GLN A 140 11.86 16.38 6.75
N GLY A 141 11.22 17.55 6.65
CA GLY A 141 10.84 18.37 7.79
C GLY A 141 9.90 17.64 8.75
N SER A 142 8.82 17.04 8.22
CA SER A 142 7.86 16.27 9.01
C SER A 142 8.49 15.02 9.63
N ALA A 143 9.38 14.32 8.91
CA ALA A 143 10.11 13.17 9.44
C ALA A 143 11.02 13.54 10.63
N HIS A 144 11.75 14.67 10.56
CA HIS A 144 12.58 15.14 11.67
C HIS A 144 11.76 15.52 12.91
N LEU A 145 10.57 16.12 12.72
CA LEU A 145 9.65 16.41 13.82
C LEU A 145 9.13 15.12 14.48
N LYS A 146 8.72 14.12 13.68
CA LYS A 146 8.32 12.80 14.20
C LYS A 146 9.44 12.12 15.01
N GLU A 147 10.68 12.16 14.51
CA GLU A 147 11.84 11.62 15.21
C GLU A 147 12.13 12.35 16.53
N ALA A 148 12.00 13.68 16.56
CA ALA A 148 12.15 14.45 17.78
C ALA A 148 11.06 14.14 18.83
N ILE A 149 9.82 13.92 18.39
CA ILE A 149 8.70 13.49 19.26
C ILE A 149 8.99 12.12 19.87
N ASP A 150 9.40 11.14 19.06
CA ASP A 150 9.71 9.79 19.56
C ASP A 150 10.88 9.79 20.56
N LYS A 151 11.95 10.53 20.25
CA LYS A 151 13.06 10.74 21.19
C LYS A 151 12.59 11.35 22.51
N SER A 152 11.70 12.34 22.46
CA SER A 152 11.14 12.98 23.65
C SER A 152 10.27 12.01 24.46
N ARG A 153 9.46 11.18 23.81
CA ARG A 153 8.65 10.14 24.45
C ARG A 153 9.52 9.07 25.11
N ALA A 154 10.57 8.60 24.43
CA ALA A 154 11.52 7.65 24.98
C ALA A 154 12.28 8.23 26.20
N GLU A 155 12.68 9.50 26.13
CA GLU A 155 13.34 10.22 27.21
C GLU A 155 12.42 10.36 28.43
N ILE A 156 11.14 10.67 28.24
CA ILE A 156 10.14 10.73 29.32
C ILE A 156 10.05 9.39 30.04
N VAL A 157 9.94 8.27 29.30
CA VAL A 157 9.88 6.93 29.89
C VAL A 157 11.17 6.61 30.67
N ARG A 158 12.33 7.01 30.15
CA ARG A 158 13.62 6.84 30.84
C ARG A 158 13.67 7.63 32.14
N LEU A 159 13.34 8.92 32.11
CA LEU A 159 13.38 9.81 33.26
C LEU A 159 12.34 9.45 34.34
N GLN A 160 11.18 8.94 33.93
CA GLN A 160 10.18 8.38 34.85
C GLN A 160 10.74 7.19 35.64
N ARG A 161 11.45 6.27 34.97
CA ARG A 161 12.11 5.14 35.65
C ARG A 161 13.23 5.58 36.58
N GLU A 162 13.92 6.66 36.24
CA GLU A 162 14.99 7.26 37.06
C GLU A 162 14.46 8.16 38.21
N GLY A 163 13.16 8.44 38.27
CA GLY A 163 12.55 9.28 39.31
C GLY A 163 12.79 10.79 39.16
N LYS A 164 13.23 11.27 37.99
CA LYS A 164 13.49 12.70 37.72
C LYS A 164 12.23 13.43 37.27
N LEU A 165 11.31 13.65 38.21
CA LEU A 165 9.97 14.19 37.92
C LEU A 165 9.97 15.63 37.34
N ASP A 166 10.92 16.47 37.73
CA ASP A 166 11.01 17.86 37.24
C ASP A 166 11.23 17.91 35.72
N LYS A 167 12.15 17.09 35.21
CA LYS A 167 12.46 16.98 33.78
C LYS A 167 11.34 16.31 32.99
N VAL A 168 10.64 15.37 33.61
CA VAL A 168 9.44 14.75 33.01
C VAL A 168 8.37 15.82 32.79
N ALA A 169 8.12 16.68 33.77
CA ALA A 169 7.13 17.75 33.64
C ALA A 169 7.50 18.75 32.54
N GLU A 170 8.77 19.14 32.45
CA GLU A 170 9.28 20.03 31.39
C GLU A 170 9.07 19.43 29.99
N LEU A 171 9.43 18.16 29.79
CA LEU A 171 9.26 17.49 28.50
C LEU A 171 7.79 17.22 28.17
N GLN A 172 7.00 16.76 29.15
CA GLN A 172 5.62 16.33 28.94
C GLN A 172 4.67 17.51 28.71
N TYR A 173 4.88 18.65 29.38
CA TYR A 173 4.00 19.82 29.28
C TYR A 173 4.62 21.01 28.53
N GLY A 174 5.93 21.00 28.28
CA GLY A 174 6.63 22.04 27.52
C GLY A 174 6.95 21.58 26.10
N THR A 175 7.99 20.76 25.96
CA THR A 175 8.59 20.44 24.65
C THR A 175 7.72 19.54 23.78
N LEU A 176 7.13 18.48 24.34
CA LEU A 176 6.34 17.51 23.58
C LEU A 176 5.09 18.15 22.94
N PRO A 177 4.25 18.93 23.66
CA PRO A 177 3.11 19.61 23.05
C PRO A 177 3.51 20.62 21.97
N GLN A 178 4.67 21.29 22.11
CA GLN A 178 5.17 22.20 21.09
C GLN A 178 5.54 21.47 19.79
N LEU A 179 6.25 20.35 19.90
CA LEU A 179 6.61 19.53 18.75
C LEU A 179 5.37 18.91 18.08
N GLU A 180 4.41 18.42 18.87
CA GLU A 180 3.14 17.89 18.34
C GLU A 180 2.31 18.98 17.65
N ALA A 181 2.28 20.20 18.18
CA ALA A 181 1.62 21.34 17.55
C ALA A 181 2.30 21.74 16.23
N GLN A 182 3.63 21.74 16.19
CA GLN A 182 4.40 22.00 14.96
C GLN A 182 4.13 20.93 13.90
N LEU A 183 4.18 19.64 14.28
CA LEU A 183 3.88 18.54 13.36
C LEU A 183 2.45 18.67 12.82
N LYS A 184 1.47 18.98 13.68
CA LYS A 184 0.07 19.16 13.27
C LYS A 184 -0.10 20.34 12.32
N ALA A 185 0.64 21.43 12.50
CA ALA A 185 0.63 22.56 11.59
C ALA A 185 1.21 22.19 10.22
N VAL A 186 2.32 21.44 10.18
CA VAL A 186 2.94 20.95 8.93
C VAL A 186 2.01 19.98 8.20
N THR A 187 1.43 19.00 8.88
CA THR A 187 0.51 18.04 8.25
C THR A 187 -0.80 18.69 7.79
N GLN A 188 -1.30 19.70 8.50
CA GLN A 188 -2.45 20.49 8.03
C GLN A 188 -2.10 21.34 6.81
N ALA A 189 -0.92 21.94 6.75
CA ALA A 189 -0.47 22.66 5.56
C ALA A 189 -0.36 21.73 4.35
N GLU A 190 0.12 20.49 4.54
CA GLU A 190 0.18 19.46 3.50
C GLU A 190 -1.21 18.94 3.08
N ALA A 191 -2.16 18.86 4.02
CA ALA A 191 -3.52 18.39 3.77
C ALA A 191 -4.47 19.45 3.15
N VAL A 192 -4.15 20.75 3.28
CA VAL A 192 -4.93 21.88 2.71
C VAL A 192 -4.57 22.16 1.24
N THR A 193 -3.62 21.41 0.68
CA THR A 193 -3.29 21.36 -0.76
C THR A 193 -3.98 20.23 -1.59
N PRO A 194 -5.28 19.88 -1.44
CA PRO A 194 -5.96 19.06 -2.46
C PRO A 194 -6.39 19.88 -3.69
N ASP A 195 -6.35 21.23 -3.62
CA ASP A 195 -7.01 22.13 -4.57
C ASP A 195 -6.03 22.98 -5.42
N SER A 196 -4.73 22.67 -5.35
CA SER A 196 -3.76 23.23 -6.30
C SER A 196 -3.67 22.32 -7.51
N ASP A 197 -3.96 22.86 -8.69
CA ASP A 197 -3.89 22.28 -10.05
C ASP A 197 -2.50 21.72 -10.45
N LYS A 198 -1.59 21.51 -9.48
CA LYS A 198 -0.23 21.02 -9.65
C LYS A 198 -0.20 19.50 -9.42
N PRO A 199 0.43 18.73 -10.31
CA PRO A 199 0.56 17.28 -10.14
C PRO A 199 1.41 16.96 -8.92
N ARG A 200 0.90 16.10 -8.03
CA ARG A 200 1.65 15.58 -6.88
C ARG A 200 2.65 14.53 -7.36
N LEU A 201 3.95 14.76 -7.15
CA LEU A 201 5.01 13.89 -7.68
C LEU A 201 5.38 12.79 -6.69
N LEU A 202 5.29 13.08 -5.38
CA LEU A 202 5.61 12.15 -4.31
C LEU A 202 4.35 11.58 -3.66
N ARG A 203 4.28 10.25 -3.62
CA ARG A 203 3.33 9.50 -2.78
C ARG A 203 4.04 9.13 -1.48
N THR A 204 3.51 9.58 -0.35
CA THR A 204 4.07 9.32 0.98
C THR A 204 3.21 8.40 1.84
N GLN A 205 2.04 8.03 1.32
CA GLN A 205 1.03 7.25 2.03
C GLN A 205 0.98 5.81 1.52
N VAL A 206 0.94 4.86 2.45
CA VAL A 206 0.65 3.45 2.19
C VAL A 206 -0.86 3.27 2.31
N GLY A 207 -1.52 3.00 1.18
CA GLY A 207 -2.93 2.71 1.05
C GLY A 207 -3.23 1.21 0.94
N ALA A 208 -4.51 0.89 0.79
CA ALA A 208 -4.95 -0.48 0.55
C ALA A 208 -4.50 -1.02 -0.81
N GLU A 209 -4.30 -0.14 -1.80
CA GLU A 209 -3.81 -0.51 -3.14
C GLU A 209 -2.37 -1.02 -3.08
N GLU A 210 -1.48 -0.31 -2.37
CA GLU A 210 -0.08 -0.70 -2.21
C GLU A 210 0.05 -2.07 -1.54
N ILE A 211 -0.76 -2.34 -0.52
CA ILE A 211 -0.82 -3.66 0.13
C ILE A 211 -1.30 -4.72 -0.86
N ALA A 212 -2.36 -4.44 -1.62
CA ALA A 212 -2.89 -5.39 -2.60
C ALA A 212 -1.89 -5.68 -3.73
N GLU A 213 -1.08 -4.70 -4.15
CA GLU A 213 0.01 -4.91 -5.11
C GLU A 213 1.08 -5.85 -4.59
N VAL A 214 1.48 -5.70 -3.32
CA VAL A 214 2.46 -6.60 -2.67
C VAL A 214 1.89 -8.03 -2.62
N VAL A 215 0.65 -8.19 -2.15
CA VAL A 215 -0.01 -9.51 -2.09
C VAL A 215 -0.17 -10.09 -3.50
N SER A 216 -0.47 -9.27 -4.50
CA SER A 216 -0.59 -9.69 -5.90
C SER A 216 0.73 -10.23 -6.44
N ARG A 217 1.86 -9.58 -6.11
CA ARG A 217 3.19 -10.06 -6.50
C ARG A 217 3.52 -11.39 -5.82
N ALA A 218 3.21 -11.52 -4.53
CA ALA A 218 3.48 -12.74 -3.77
C ALA A 218 2.64 -13.94 -4.22
N THR A 219 1.36 -13.71 -4.54
CA THR A 219 0.38 -14.78 -4.81
C THR A 219 0.08 -14.99 -6.31
N GLY A 220 0.48 -14.06 -7.17
CA GLY A 220 0.12 -14.04 -8.60
C GLY A 220 -1.35 -13.70 -8.89
N ILE A 221 -2.16 -13.43 -7.85
CA ILE A 221 -3.57 -13.08 -8.02
C ILE A 221 -3.66 -11.58 -8.40
N PRO A 222 -4.36 -11.18 -9.47
CA PRO A 222 -4.44 -9.77 -9.87
C PRO A 222 -5.12 -8.87 -8.82
N VAL A 223 -4.59 -7.67 -8.62
CA VAL A 223 -5.14 -6.63 -7.70
C VAL A 223 -6.63 -6.38 -7.94
N ALA A 224 -7.05 -6.27 -9.20
CA ALA A 224 -8.45 -6.06 -9.57
C ALA A 224 -9.38 -7.16 -9.01
N ARG A 225 -8.88 -8.40 -8.87
CA ARG A 225 -9.64 -9.48 -8.22
C ARG A 225 -9.64 -9.37 -6.71
N MET A 226 -8.60 -8.81 -6.08
CA MET A 226 -8.53 -8.64 -4.62
C MET A 226 -9.40 -7.49 -4.15
N MET A 227 -9.34 -6.35 -4.83
CA MET A 227 -10.09 -5.13 -4.50
C MET A 227 -11.60 -5.26 -4.79
N GLN A 228 -11.99 -6.27 -5.57
CA GLN A 228 -13.41 -6.58 -5.76
C GLN A 228 -14.04 -7.04 -4.44
N GLY A 229 -15.00 -6.23 -3.95
CA GLY A 229 -15.72 -6.48 -2.71
C GLY A 229 -16.35 -7.87 -2.65
N GLU A 230 -16.30 -8.49 -1.47
CA GLU A 230 -16.81 -9.85 -1.27
C GLU A 230 -18.29 -9.98 -1.64
N ARG A 231 -19.11 -8.97 -1.31
CA ARG A 231 -20.51 -8.89 -1.71
C ARG A 231 -20.70 -9.02 -3.22
N GLU A 232 -19.90 -8.29 -4.00
CA GLU A 232 -20.04 -8.31 -5.46
C GLU A 232 -19.61 -9.66 -6.04
N LYS A 233 -18.57 -10.30 -5.48
CA LYS A 233 -18.19 -11.67 -5.85
C LYS A 233 -19.31 -12.67 -5.59
N LEU A 234 -19.98 -12.55 -4.44
CA LEU A 234 -21.08 -13.45 -4.06
C LEU A 234 -22.33 -13.25 -4.92
N LEU A 235 -22.62 -12.01 -5.34
CA LEU A 235 -23.71 -11.73 -6.28
C LEU A 235 -23.45 -12.34 -7.66
N ARG A 236 -22.19 -12.38 -8.10
CA ARG A 236 -21.79 -12.92 -9.42
C ARG A 236 -21.33 -14.38 -9.37
N ILE A 237 -21.51 -15.08 -8.24
CA ILE A 237 -20.95 -16.43 -8.06
C ILE A 237 -21.55 -17.45 -9.04
N GLU A 238 -22.86 -17.36 -9.30
CA GLU A 238 -23.55 -18.24 -10.25
C GLU A 238 -23.01 -18.05 -11.67
N GLN A 239 -22.88 -16.80 -12.13
CA GLN A 239 -22.32 -16.47 -13.45
C GLN A 239 -20.91 -17.05 -13.62
N LYS A 240 -20.07 -16.98 -12.58
CA LYS A 240 -18.72 -17.56 -12.60
C LYS A 240 -18.75 -19.08 -12.63
N LEU A 241 -19.68 -19.72 -11.91
CA LEU A 241 -19.84 -21.18 -11.94
C LEU A 241 -20.33 -21.65 -13.31
N HIS A 242 -21.28 -20.95 -13.94
CA HIS A 242 -21.77 -21.24 -15.29
C HIS A 242 -20.67 -21.13 -16.37
N ALA A 243 -19.67 -20.25 -16.18
CA ALA A 243 -18.54 -20.15 -17.11
C ALA A 243 -17.68 -21.43 -17.15
N CYS A 244 -17.66 -22.19 -16.05
CA CYS A 244 -16.90 -23.43 -15.93
C CYS A 244 -17.79 -24.69 -16.07
N VAL A 245 -19.10 -24.56 -15.81
CA VAL A 245 -20.04 -25.65 -15.73
C VAL A 245 -21.25 -25.41 -16.64
N VAL A 246 -21.51 -26.35 -17.53
CA VAL A 246 -22.62 -26.27 -18.50
C VAL A 246 -23.80 -27.15 -18.06
N GLY A 247 -25.01 -26.55 -18.03
CA GLY A 247 -26.30 -27.27 -17.96
C GLY A 247 -26.70 -27.82 -16.58
N GLN A 248 -26.08 -27.33 -15.49
CA GLN A 248 -26.35 -27.75 -14.10
C GLN A 248 -26.91 -26.60 -13.26
N ASP A 249 -27.95 -25.93 -13.78
CA ASP A 249 -28.41 -24.64 -13.25
C ASP A 249 -28.97 -24.77 -11.82
N GLU A 250 -29.71 -25.82 -11.53
CA GLU A 250 -30.27 -26.09 -10.20
C GLU A 250 -29.17 -26.35 -9.15
N ALA A 251 -28.17 -27.15 -9.51
CA ALA A 251 -27.03 -27.44 -8.62
C ALA A 251 -26.19 -26.18 -8.35
N ILE A 252 -25.95 -25.37 -9.38
CA ILE A 252 -25.21 -24.11 -9.26
C ILE A 252 -25.95 -23.13 -8.34
N SER A 253 -27.27 -22.97 -8.53
CA SER A 253 -28.09 -22.09 -7.70
C SER A 253 -28.13 -22.56 -6.24
N ALA A 254 -28.31 -23.87 -5.99
CA ALA A 254 -28.32 -24.43 -4.63
C ALA A 254 -26.99 -24.22 -3.88
N VAL A 255 -25.85 -24.41 -4.58
CA VAL A 255 -24.52 -24.16 -4.01
C VAL A 255 -24.30 -22.67 -3.75
N ALA A 256 -24.64 -21.82 -4.70
CA ALA A 256 -24.51 -20.38 -4.58
C ALA A 256 -25.31 -19.83 -3.39
N ASP A 257 -26.55 -20.28 -3.21
CA ASP A 257 -27.42 -19.88 -2.09
C ASP A 257 -26.91 -20.35 -0.74
N ALA A 258 -26.37 -21.57 -0.65
CA ALA A 258 -25.76 -22.04 0.60
C ALA A 258 -24.54 -21.19 0.98
N ILE A 259 -23.65 -20.90 0.02
CA ILE A 259 -22.47 -20.05 0.25
C ILE A 259 -22.88 -18.63 0.65
N ARG A 260 -23.87 -18.03 -0.04
CA ARG A 260 -24.40 -16.70 0.29
C ARG A 260 -24.99 -16.65 1.70
N ARG A 261 -25.78 -17.65 2.09
CA ARG A 261 -26.37 -17.74 3.45
C ARG A 261 -25.31 -17.83 4.53
N SER A 262 -24.28 -18.65 4.32
CA SER A 262 -23.20 -18.79 5.29
C SER A 262 -22.38 -17.50 5.44
N ARG A 263 -22.03 -16.85 4.32
CA ARG A 263 -21.30 -15.57 4.34
C ARG A 263 -22.12 -14.39 4.86
N ALA A 264 -23.45 -14.46 4.80
CA ALA A 264 -24.34 -13.47 5.40
C ALA A 264 -24.52 -13.64 6.93
N GLY A 265 -23.87 -14.63 7.55
CA GLY A 265 -24.03 -14.91 8.98
C GLY A 265 -25.39 -15.49 9.37
N LEU A 266 -26.16 -15.98 8.38
CA LEU A 266 -27.46 -16.63 8.61
C LEU A 266 -27.31 -18.12 8.97
N ALA A 267 -26.08 -18.66 8.90
CA ALA A 267 -25.75 -20.03 9.27
C ALA A 267 -24.99 -20.05 10.60
N ASP A 268 -25.05 -21.19 11.29
CA ASP A 268 -24.32 -21.45 12.53
C ASP A 268 -22.78 -21.38 12.29
N PRO A 269 -22.04 -20.50 13.00
CA PRO A 269 -20.59 -20.38 12.86
C PRO A 269 -19.79 -21.65 13.18
N SER A 270 -20.38 -22.58 13.94
CA SER A 270 -19.74 -23.87 14.28
C SER A 270 -19.87 -24.94 13.19
N ARG A 271 -20.57 -24.64 12.10
CA ARG A 271 -20.83 -25.56 10.98
C ARG A 271 -20.03 -25.17 9.73
N PRO A 272 -19.73 -26.14 8.84
CA PRO A 272 -19.06 -25.84 7.58
C PRO A 272 -19.89 -24.87 6.71
N TYR A 273 -19.21 -24.09 5.86
CA TYR A 273 -19.83 -23.10 4.97
C TYR A 273 -20.95 -23.66 4.08
N GLY A 274 -20.89 -24.95 3.76
CA GLY A 274 -21.94 -25.69 3.08
C GLY A 274 -21.68 -27.19 3.19
N SER A 275 -22.75 -27.98 3.24
CA SER A 275 -22.69 -29.44 3.16
C SER A 275 -23.58 -29.87 2.01
N PHE A 276 -22.97 -30.53 1.02
CA PHE A 276 -23.63 -30.89 -0.23
C PHE A 276 -23.52 -32.38 -0.47
N LEU A 277 -24.63 -33.00 -0.87
CA LEU A 277 -24.68 -34.37 -1.38
C LEU A 277 -25.01 -34.28 -2.87
N PHE A 278 -24.01 -34.49 -3.72
CA PHE A 278 -24.21 -34.52 -5.16
C PHE A 278 -24.73 -35.90 -5.60
N LEU A 279 -25.85 -35.92 -6.32
CA LEU A 279 -26.50 -37.13 -6.82
C LEU A 279 -26.72 -36.97 -8.33
N GLY A 280 -26.06 -37.81 -9.14
CA GLY A 280 -26.14 -37.72 -10.59
C GLY A 280 -25.53 -38.91 -11.32
N PRO A 281 -25.66 -38.97 -12.67
CA PRO A 281 -25.07 -40.02 -13.48
C PRO A 281 -23.55 -39.88 -13.58
N MET A 282 -22.81 -40.98 -13.35
CA MET A 282 -21.34 -41.09 -13.23
C MET A 282 -20.50 -40.29 -14.26
N ALA A 283 -20.99 -40.09 -15.48
CA ALA A 283 -20.25 -39.40 -16.54
C ALA A 283 -20.21 -37.85 -16.43
N ARG A 284 -21.09 -37.25 -15.60
CA ARG A 284 -21.19 -35.78 -15.43
C ARG A 284 -20.64 -35.28 -14.08
N ASP A 285 -20.63 -36.12 -13.05
CA ASP A 285 -20.25 -35.72 -11.68
C ASP A 285 -18.72 -35.72 -11.44
N ALA A 286 -17.98 -36.65 -12.06
CA ALA A 286 -16.54 -36.78 -11.84
C ALA A 286 -15.70 -35.59 -12.39
N ARG A 287 -16.26 -34.76 -13.27
CA ARG A 287 -15.61 -33.55 -13.80
C ARG A 287 -15.87 -32.29 -12.97
N TRP A 288 -16.86 -32.33 -12.06
CA TRP A 288 -17.19 -31.21 -11.19
C TRP A 288 -16.16 -31.04 -10.06
N THR A 289 -15.73 -32.13 -9.44
CA THR A 289 -14.83 -32.11 -8.28
C THR A 289 -13.38 -31.78 -8.62
N SER A 290 -12.96 -31.97 -9.87
CA SER A 290 -11.56 -31.75 -10.29
C SER A 290 -11.28 -30.37 -10.90
N ARG A 291 -12.30 -29.51 -11.06
CA ARG A 291 -12.19 -28.21 -11.75
C ARG A 291 -12.62 -27.00 -10.92
N ILE A 292 -13.02 -27.23 -9.67
CA ILE A 292 -13.19 -26.16 -8.69
C ILE A 292 -11.81 -25.98 -8.04
N PRO A 293 -11.09 -24.87 -8.30
CA PRO A 293 -9.82 -24.58 -7.63
C PRO A 293 -10.03 -24.32 -6.13
#